data_AF-A0A7S3PI20-F1
#
_entry.id   AF-A0A7S3PI20-F1
#
_cell.length_a   1.000
_cell.length_b   1.000
_cell.length_c   1.000
_cell.angle_alpha   90.00
_cell.angle_beta   90.00
_cell.angle_gamma   90.00
#
_symmetry.space_group_name_H-M   'P 1'
#
loop_
_entity.id
_entity.type
_entity.pdbx_description
1 polymer ?
#
loop_
_entity_poly.entity_id
_entity_poly.type
_entity_poly.pdbx_seq_one_letter_code
_entity_poly.pdbx_strand_id
1 'polypeptide(L)'
;MHVRRGDKKTEASFASVSHDNQWYVERLLPWRNESKYLYIATDEHDRSYFSDFNETTFHRYFWEDLNQDILLPFLKRYPNRMFMDVLSIIEQLLCTYSIKFLGSGYSTLSVYILRMRKHRHVLGYDTKLGPVKGLPYNSRIRNSTCSPILALHLDEAC
;
A
#
# COMPACT_ATOMS: atom_id res chain seq x y z
N MET A 1 -3.55 -2.77 -2.24
CA MET A 1 -2.16 -3.25 -2.09
C MET A 1 -1.25 -2.41 -2.96
N HIS A 2 0.05 -2.43 -2.69
CA HIS A 2 1.05 -1.82 -3.55
C HIS A 2 2.12 -2.85 -3.95
N VAL A 3 2.36 -2.96 -5.25
CA VAL A 3 3.33 -3.88 -5.86
C VAL A 3 4.36 -3.09 -6.67
N ARG A 4 5.63 -3.13 -6.25
CA ARG A 4 6.77 -2.52 -6.94
C ARG A 4 7.55 -3.57 -7.71
N ARG A 5 7.58 -3.48 -9.03
CA ARG A 5 8.32 -4.40 -9.91
C ARG A 5 9.22 -3.66 -10.90
N GLY A 6 8.71 -2.70 -11.67
CA GLY A 6 9.41 -1.89 -12.71
C GLY A 6 10.90 -2.20 -12.99
N ASP A 7 11.79 -1.24 -12.70
CA ASP A 7 13.26 -1.35 -12.72
C ASP A 7 13.82 -2.34 -11.68
N LYS A 8 13.00 -2.76 -10.71
CA LYS A 8 13.38 -3.67 -9.63
C LYS A 8 13.37 -5.15 -10.01
N LYS A 9 12.84 -5.52 -11.19
CA LYS A 9 12.82 -6.89 -11.70
C LYS A 9 14.22 -7.51 -11.83
N THR A 10 15.25 -6.71 -12.09
CA THR A 10 16.62 -7.17 -12.37
C THR A 10 17.57 -7.04 -11.17
N GLU A 11 17.15 -6.40 -10.08
CA GLU A 11 17.98 -6.21 -8.90
C GLU A 11 17.94 -7.46 -8.00
N ALA A 12 19.10 -8.10 -7.78
CA ALA A 12 19.22 -9.30 -6.94
C ALA A 12 18.78 -9.06 -5.48
N SER A 13 18.95 -7.84 -4.97
CA SER A 13 18.44 -7.42 -3.65
C SER A 13 16.92 -7.34 -3.60
N PHE A 14 16.29 -7.14 -4.76
CA PHE A 14 14.84 -7.08 -4.93
C PHE A 14 14.22 -8.40 -5.37
N ALA A 15 14.97 -9.41 -5.79
CA ALA A 15 14.41 -10.75 -6.06
C ALA A 15 13.61 -11.30 -4.86
N SER A 16 13.99 -10.92 -3.63
CA SER A 16 13.25 -11.24 -2.40
C SER A 16 12.19 -10.20 -1.99
N VAL A 17 11.90 -9.19 -2.81
CA VAL A 17 11.08 -7.99 -2.48
C VAL A 17 10.02 -7.74 -3.55
N SER A 18 10.39 -7.82 -4.83
CA SER A 18 9.50 -8.11 -5.95
C SER A 18 9.16 -9.60 -5.95
N HIS A 19 8.59 -10.05 -4.83
CA HIS A 19 8.11 -11.41 -4.66
C HIS A 19 7.25 -11.82 -5.85
N ASP A 20 7.25 -13.12 -6.14
CA ASP A 20 6.23 -13.67 -7.02
C ASP A 20 4.83 -13.34 -6.47
N ASN A 21 3.87 -13.27 -7.38
CA ASN A 21 2.48 -12.96 -7.09
C ASN A 21 1.94 -13.79 -5.91
N GLN A 22 2.34 -15.06 -5.85
CA GLN A 22 1.91 -16.01 -4.82
C GLN A 22 2.15 -15.54 -3.38
N TRP A 23 3.25 -14.83 -3.13
CA TRP A 23 3.56 -14.28 -1.80
C TRP A 23 2.50 -13.28 -1.32
N TYR A 24 1.99 -12.46 -2.25
CA TYR A 24 0.93 -11.50 -1.98
C TYR A 24 -0.40 -12.22 -1.78
N VAL A 25 -0.71 -13.21 -2.62
CA VAL A 25 -1.91 -14.05 -2.50
C VAL A 25 -2.00 -14.67 -1.11
N GLU A 26 -0.96 -15.37 -0.66
CA GLU A 26 -0.92 -16.02 0.66
C GLU A 26 -1.22 -15.06 1.83
N ARG A 27 -0.77 -13.81 1.72
CA ARG A 27 -0.93 -12.79 2.78
C ARG A 27 -2.25 -12.05 2.71
N LEU A 28 -2.84 -11.94 1.53
CA LEU A 28 -4.15 -11.35 1.31
C LEU A 28 -5.28 -12.35 1.58
N LEU A 29 -5.06 -13.65 1.38
CA LEU A 29 -6.07 -14.70 1.58
C LEU A 29 -6.79 -14.66 2.94
N PRO A 30 -6.14 -14.36 4.08
CA PRO A 30 -6.82 -14.19 5.36
C PRO A 30 -7.80 -13.01 5.39
N TRP A 31 -7.59 -11.99 4.56
CA TRP A 31 -8.43 -10.78 4.50
C TRP A 31 -9.61 -10.91 3.52
N ARG A 32 -9.76 -12.05 2.82
CA ARG A 32 -10.84 -12.26 1.82
C ARG A 32 -12.26 -12.11 2.36
N ASN A 33 -12.44 -12.36 3.66
CA ASN A 33 -13.75 -12.21 4.32
C ASN A 33 -14.02 -10.76 4.76
N GLU A 34 -13.01 -9.89 4.78
CA GLU A 34 -13.15 -8.49 5.19
C GLU A 34 -13.51 -7.58 4.01
N SER A 35 -13.04 -7.92 2.81
CA SER A 35 -13.42 -7.24 1.58
C SER A 35 -13.20 -8.13 0.37
N LYS A 36 -14.10 -8.01 -0.61
CA LYS A 36 -13.92 -8.58 -1.94
C LYS A 36 -13.18 -7.63 -2.89
N TYR A 37 -12.94 -6.38 -2.50
CA TYR A 37 -12.35 -5.37 -3.37
C TYR A 37 -10.86 -5.18 -3.10
N LEU A 38 -10.04 -5.33 -4.15
CA LEU A 38 -8.60 -5.17 -4.09
C LEU A 38 -8.12 -4.11 -5.09
N TYR A 39 -7.87 -2.90 -4.60
CA TYR A 39 -7.15 -1.90 -5.38
C TYR A 39 -5.66 -2.26 -5.46
N ILE A 40 -5.05 -2.16 -6.64
CA ILE A 40 -3.66 -2.51 -6.90
C ILE A 40 -2.92 -1.29 -7.46
N ALA A 41 -2.11 -0.65 -6.61
CA ALA A 41 -1.12 0.33 -7.05
C ALA A 41 0.12 -0.41 -7.53
N THR A 42 0.51 -0.21 -8.79
CA THR A 42 1.63 -0.97 -9.39
C THR A 42 2.25 -0.26 -10.58
N ASP A 43 3.56 -0.46 -10.75
CA ASP A 43 4.30 -0.11 -11.97
C ASP A 43 4.50 -1.31 -12.91
N GLU A 44 3.92 -2.48 -12.59
CA GLU A 44 3.86 -3.64 -13.48
C GLU A 44 2.83 -3.42 -14.59
N HIS A 45 3.29 -3.44 -15.84
CA HIS A 45 2.46 -3.30 -17.02
C HIS A 45 1.80 -4.62 -17.45
N ASP A 46 2.45 -5.75 -17.16
CA ASP A 46 1.90 -7.06 -17.49
C ASP A 46 0.81 -7.47 -16.50
N ARG A 47 -0.46 -7.35 -16.91
CA ARG A 47 -1.62 -7.71 -16.08
C ARG A 47 -1.71 -9.22 -15.81
N SER A 48 -1.04 -10.05 -16.60
CA SER A 48 -1.00 -11.50 -16.35
C SER A 48 -0.27 -11.84 -15.05
N TYR A 49 0.64 -10.97 -14.57
CA TYR A 49 1.29 -11.13 -13.27
C TYR A 49 0.28 -11.20 -12.12
N PHE A 50 -0.91 -10.61 -12.27
CA PHE A 50 -1.94 -10.60 -11.23
C PHE A 50 -2.96 -11.73 -11.38
N SER A 51 -2.79 -12.66 -12.32
CA SER A 51 -3.79 -13.68 -12.68
C SER A 51 -4.26 -14.55 -11.51
N ASP A 52 -3.38 -14.84 -10.55
CA ASP A 52 -3.72 -15.67 -9.38
C ASP A 52 -4.69 -14.97 -8.42
N PHE A 53 -4.81 -13.65 -8.51
CA PHE A 53 -5.92 -12.91 -7.92
C PHE A 53 -7.15 -13.03 -8.84
N ASN A 54 -7.72 -14.22 -8.90
CA ASN A 54 -8.95 -14.44 -9.65
C ASN A 54 -10.14 -13.71 -9.01
N GLU A 55 -11.17 -13.42 -9.81
CA GLU A 55 -12.37 -12.70 -9.37
C GLU A 55 -13.16 -13.44 -8.28
N THR A 56 -12.94 -14.75 -8.13
CA THR A 56 -13.53 -15.55 -7.06
C THR A 56 -12.90 -15.26 -5.70
N THR A 57 -11.67 -14.73 -5.67
CA THR A 57 -10.98 -14.33 -4.43
C THR A 57 -11.08 -12.82 -4.20
N PHE A 58 -10.79 -12.00 -5.22
CA PHE A 58 -10.87 -10.54 -5.15
C PHE A 58 -11.27 -9.94 -6.50
N HIS A 59 -12.17 -8.95 -6.48
CA HIS A 59 -12.37 -8.02 -7.59
C HIS A 59 -11.23 -6.99 -7.60
N ARG A 60 -10.40 -7.08 -8.63
CA ARG A 60 -9.20 -6.23 -8.79
C ARG A 60 -9.58 -4.91 -9.44
N TYR A 61 -8.97 -3.83 -8.94
CA TYR A 61 -9.06 -2.51 -9.55
C TYR A 61 -7.66 -1.92 -9.69
N PHE A 62 -7.39 -1.36 -10.85
CA PHE A 62 -6.22 -0.55 -11.13
C PHE A 62 -6.64 0.91 -11.34
N TRP A 63 -5.66 1.80 -11.54
CA TRP A 63 -5.97 3.20 -11.78
C TRP A 63 -6.77 3.41 -13.07
N GLU A 64 -6.63 2.52 -14.06
CA GLU A 64 -7.41 2.53 -15.30
C GLU A 64 -8.90 2.24 -15.07
N ASP A 65 -9.24 1.53 -13.99
CA ASP A 65 -10.62 1.18 -13.62
C ASP A 65 -11.31 2.30 -12.83
N LEU A 66 -10.59 3.36 -12.47
CA LEU A 66 -11.18 4.56 -11.87
C LEU A 66 -11.97 5.37 -12.91
N ASN A 67 -12.69 6.40 -12.47
CA ASN A 67 -13.42 7.27 -13.38
C ASN A 67 -12.45 8.08 -14.27
N GLN A 68 -12.20 7.58 -15.48
CA GLN A 68 -11.25 8.15 -16.43
C GLN A 68 -11.71 9.50 -17.00
N ASP A 69 -13.02 9.74 -17.06
CA ASP A 69 -13.59 11.02 -17.52
C ASP A 69 -13.23 12.18 -16.58
N ILE A 70 -12.93 11.87 -15.32
CA ILE A 70 -12.46 12.84 -14.32
C ILE A 70 -10.93 12.79 -14.21
N LEU A 71 -10.38 11.58 -14.10
CA LEU A 71 -8.96 11.38 -13.77
C LEU A 71 -8.04 11.82 -14.90
N LEU A 72 -8.29 11.41 -16.15
CA LEU A 72 -7.40 11.74 -17.27
C LEU A 72 -7.35 13.24 -17.55
N PRO A 73 -8.48 13.99 -17.60
CA PRO A 73 -8.42 15.43 -17.75
C PRO A 73 -7.70 16.13 -16.60
N PHE A 74 -7.83 15.63 -15.36
CA PHE A 74 -7.08 16.16 -14.22
C PHE A 74 -5.57 15.94 -14.37
N LEU A 75 -5.14 14.71 -14.69
CA LEU A 75 -3.73 14.37 -14.83
C LEU A 75 -3.07 15.10 -16.01
N LYS A 76 -3.79 15.29 -17.12
CA LYS A 76 -3.31 16.03 -18.31
C LYS A 76 -3.11 17.53 -18.08
N ARG A 77 -3.53 18.10 -16.93
CA ARG A 77 -3.21 19.49 -16.56
C ARG A 77 -1.74 19.67 -16.20
N TYR A 78 -1.06 18.59 -15.83
CA TYR A 78 0.34 18.60 -15.45
C TYR A 78 1.23 18.25 -16.64
N PRO A 79 2.49 18.70 -16.67
CA PRO A 79 3.46 18.28 -17.68
C PRO A 79 3.57 16.75 -17.73
N ASN A 80 3.77 16.17 -18.92
CA ASN A 80 3.85 14.71 -19.11
C ASN A 80 4.82 14.02 -18.13
N ARG A 81 5.95 14.67 -17.79
CA ARG A 81 6.93 14.16 -16.82
C ARG A 81 6.37 13.97 -15.41
N MET A 82 5.32 14.71 -15.04
CA MET A 82 4.67 14.67 -13.72
C MET A 82 3.42 13.79 -13.70
N PHE A 83 2.97 13.28 -14.85
CA PHE A 83 1.73 12.50 -14.93
C PHE A 83 1.74 11.33 -13.95
N MET A 84 2.82 10.54 -13.97
CA MET A 84 2.98 9.38 -13.10
C MET A 84 3.26 9.77 -11.64
N ASP A 85 3.91 10.92 -11.40
CA ASP A 85 4.14 11.42 -10.04
C ASP A 85 2.82 11.79 -9.36
N VAL A 86 1.96 12.52 -10.07
CA VAL A 86 0.63 12.92 -9.56
C VAL A 86 -0.28 11.71 -9.41
N LEU A 87 -0.27 10.78 -10.38
CA LEU A 87 -0.98 9.51 -10.24
C LEU A 87 -0.51 8.74 -9.00
N SER A 88 0.81 8.65 -8.77
CA SER A 88 1.38 7.98 -7.59
C SER A 88 0.94 8.61 -6.28
N ILE A 89 0.69 9.93 -6.24
CA ILE A 89 0.12 10.60 -5.05
C ILE A 89 -1.34 10.19 -4.83
N ILE A 90 -2.14 10.09 -5.90
CA ILE A 90 -3.53 9.63 -5.82
C ILE A 90 -3.58 8.17 -5.32
N GLU A 91 -2.75 7.29 -5.88
CA GLU A 91 -2.68 5.89 -5.47
C GLU A 91 -2.21 5.72 -4.03
N GLN A 92 -1.29 6.58 -3.57
CA GLN A 92 -0.88 6.66 -2.18
C GLN A 92 -2.05 6.99 -1.25
N LEU A 93 -2.93 7.92 -1.64
CA LEU A 93 -4.14 8.25 -0.89
C LEU A 93 -5.11 7.06 -0.87
N LEU A 94 -5.41 6.45 -2.03
CA LEU A 94 -6.28 5.26 -2.09
C LEU A 94 -5.79 4.15 -1.16
N CYS A 95 -4.49 3.84 -1.19
CA CYS A 95 -3.87 2.86 -0.31
C CYS A 95 -3.84 3.27 1.17
N THR A 96 -3.79 4.56 1.46
CA THR A 96 -3.84 5.07 2.83
C THR A 96 -5.24 4.91 3.43
N TYR A 97 -6.27 5.07 2.61
CA TYR A 97 -7.67 4.97 3.05
C TYR A 97 -8.24 3.55 3.03
N SER A 98 -7.54 2.56 2.45
CA SER A 98 -8.00 1.18 2.42
C SER A 98 -8.11 0.55 3.83
N ILE A 99 -9.03 -0.42 3.99
CA ILE A 99 -9.22 -1.17 5.24
C ILE A 99 -7.91 -1.86 5.65
N LYS A 100 -7.36 -2.68 4.76
CA LYS A 100 -6.05 -3.32 4.96
C LYS A 100 -5.06 -2.82 3.93
N PHE A 101 -3.79 -2.83 4.29
CA PHE A 101 -2.72 -2.48 3.36
C PHE A 101 -1.57 -3.50 3.44
N LEU A 102 -1.22 -4.02 2.26
CA LEU A 102 -0.04 -4.82 2.00
C LEU A 102 0.77 -4.11 0.91
N GLY A 103 2.04 -3.82 1.21
CA GLY A 103 2.94 -3.13 0.29
C GLY A 103 4.26 -3.88 0.12
N SER A 104 4.91 -3.69 -1.03
CA SER A 104 6.26 -4.20 -1.28
C SER A 104 7.25 -3.64 -0.26
N GLY A 105 8.12 -4.50 0.27
CA GLY A 105 9.27 -4.08 1.07
C GLY A 105 10.16 -3.11 0.28
N TYR A 106 10.94 -2.28 0.98
CA TYR A 106 11.92 -1.33 0.38
C TYR A 106 11.40 -0.33 -0.66
N SER A 107 10.11 -0.34 -0.99
CA SER A 107 9.52 0.73 -1.79
C SER A 107 9.32 1.96 -0.93
N THR A 108 9.89 3.08 -1.36
CA THR A 108 9.64 4.40 -0.77
C THR A 108 8.13 4.72 -0.78
N LEU A 109 7.42 4.36 -1.85
CA LEU A 109 5.97 4.53 -1.94
C LEU A 109 5.22 3.77 -0.83
N SER A 110 5.53 2.48 -0.64
CA SER A 110 4.96 1.68 0.46
C SER A 110 5.24 2.30 1.83
N VAL A 111 6.46 2.79 2.05
CA VAL A 111 6.87 3.41 3.31
C VAL A 111 6.08 4.71 3.56
N TYR A 112 5.88 5.55 2.54
CA TYR A 112 5.07 6.76 2.67
C TYR A 112 3.61 6.44 2.98
N ILE A 113 3.02 5.44 2.31
CA ILE A 113 1.66 4.98 2.62
C ILE A 113 1.54 4.58 4.09
N LEU A 114 2.48 3.80 4.61
CA LEU A 114 2.45 3.39 6.02
C LEU A 114 2.64 4.55 6.99
N ARG A 115 3.48 5.53 6.66
CA ARG A 115 3.63 6.76 7.46
C ARG A 115 2.32 7.53 7.51
N MET A 116 1.64 7.72 6.38
CA MET A 116 0.34 8.39 6.34
C MET A 116 -0.73 7.62 7.12
N ARG A 117 -0.76 6.28 6.99
CA ARG A 117 -1.66 5.41 7.76
C ARG A 117 -1.40 5.50 9.26
N LYS A 118 -0.15 5.65 9.70
CA LYS A 118 0.22 5.83 11.12
C LYS A 118 -0.29 7.16 11.69
N HIS A 119 -0.23 8.24 10.91
CA HIS A 119 -0.72 9.56 11.35
C HIS A 119 -2.24 9.66 11.36
N ARG A 120 -2.93 8.80 10.60
CA ARG A 120 -4.37 8.64 10.68
C ARG A 120 -4.71 7.87 11.97
N HIS A 121 -5.00 8.57 13.06
CA HIS A 121 -5.47 8.05 14.35
C HIS A 121 -6.87 7.37 14.29
N VAL A 122 -7.17 6.61 13.23
CA VAL A 122 -8.47 5.98 13.01
C VAL A 122 -8.32 4.47 13.15
N LEU A 123 -8.71 3.98 14.34
CA LEU A 123 -9.35 2.69 14.63
C LEU A 123 -8.96 1.49 13.74
N GLY A 124 -8.08 0.62 14.25
CA GLY A 124 -8.18 -0.83 14.01
C GLY A 124 -7.66 -1.41 12.68
N TYR A 125 -6.87 -0.69 11.88
CA TYR A 125 -6.41 -1.22 10.59
C TYR A 125 -5.07 -1.97 10.67
N ASP A 126 -5.07 -3.25 10.30
CA ASP A 126 -3.88 -4.12 10.19
C ASP A 126 -3.05 -3.73 8.96
N THR A 127 -1.76 -3.51 9.18
CA THR A 127 -0.77 -3.14 8.15
C THR A 127 0.34 -4.17 8.13
N LYS A 128 0.63 -4.73 6.96
CA LYS A 128 1.74 -5.67 6.78
C LYS A 128 2.69 -5.18 5.69
N LEU A 129 3.99 -5.23 6.00
CA LEU A 129 5.05 -5.06 5.01
C LEU A 129 5.59 -6.42 4.59
N GLY A 130 6.14 -6.48 3.38
CA GLY A 130 7.03 -7.56 3.00
C GLY A 130 8.30 -7.63 3.87
N PRO A 131 8.95 -8.80 3.97
CA PRO A 131 10.19 -8.95 4.72
C PRO A 131 11.27 -7.96 4.23
N VAL A 132 11.96 -7.34 5.19
CA VAL A 132 13.10 -6.45 4.97
C VAL A 132 14.34 -7.13 5.53
N LYS A 133 15.21 -7.71 4.68
CA LYS A 133 16.53 -8.20 5.09
C LYS A 133 17.42 -7.07 5.63
N GLY A 134 17.86 -7.18 6.88
CA GLY A 134 18.82 -6.26 7.50
C GLY A 134 18.23 -5.19 8.42
N LEU A 135 16.91 -5.20 8.66
CA LEU A 135 16.31 -4.51 9.82
C LEU A 135 15.67 -5.56 10.73
N PRO A 136 15.94 -5.57 12.05
CA PRO A 136 15.22 -6.45 12.95
C PRO A 136 13.73 -6.14 12.85
N TYR A 137 12.94 -7.13 12.41
CA TYR A 137 11.49 -7.08 12.44
C TYR A 137 11.06 -7.00 13.90
N ASN A 138 10.87 -5.77 14.39
CA ASN A 138 10.44 -5.54 15.76
C ASN A 138 8.94 -5.80 15.83
N SER A 139 8.56 -7.03 16.16
CA SER A 139 7.20 -7.55 16.28
C SER A 139 6.37 -6.92 17.41
N ARG A 140 6.76 -5.76 17.95
CA ARG A 140 6.00 -5.02 18.96
C ARG A 140 5.16 -3.91 18.33
N ILE A 141 4.15 -4.28 17.54
CA ILE A 141 2.92 -3.49 17.52
C ILE A 141 2.10 -4.04 18.69
N ARG A 142 2.37 -3.52 19.90
CA ARG A 142 1.46 -3.75 21.02
C ARG A 142 0.14 -3.08 20.66
N ASN A 143 -0.94 -3.87 20.70
CA ASN A 143 -2.30 -3.37 20.82
C ASN A 143 -2.32 -2.39 22.00
N SER A 144 -2.21 -1.09 21.73
CA SER A 144 -2.50 -0.05 22.71
C SER A 144 -3.90 0.44 22.41
N THR A 145 -4.85 -0.20 23.07
CA THR A 145 -6.12 0.43 23.42
C THR A 145 -5.79 1.60 24.33
N CYS A 146 -5.60 2.79 23.76
CA CYS A 146 -5.64 4.04 24.51
C CYS A 146 -6.41 5.05 23.68
N SER A 147 -7.66 5.29 24.11
CA SER A 147 -8.51 6.39 23.67
C SER A 147 -7.78 7.72 23.89
N PRO A 148 -7.82 8.67 22.94
CA PRO A 148 -7.29 10.01 23.16
C PRO A 148 -8.42 10.91 23.69
N ILE A 149 -8.74 10.78 24.97
CA ILE A 149 -9.38 11.86 25.75
C ILE A 149 -8.65 11.89 27.09
N LEU A 150 -8.15 13.07 27.46
CA LEU A 150 -7.31 13.40 28.64
C LEU A 150 -5.84 12.96 28.59
N ALA A 151 -4.99 13.87 28.09
CA ALA A 151 -3.69 14.19 28.71
C ALA A 151 -3.17 15.53 28.14
N LEU A 152 -3.96 16.58 28.33
CA LEU A 152 -3.45 17.96 28.32
C LEU A 152 -3.42 18.39 29.79
N HIS A 153 -2.29 18.18 30.47
CA HIS A 153 -1.84 18.90 31.66
C HIS A 153 -0.33 18.58 31.77
N LEU A 154 0.49 19.60 31.47
CA LEU A 154 1.39 20.25 32.42
C LEU A 154 2.53 19.31 32.88
N ASP A 155 3.74 19.58 32.43
CA ASP A 155 4.72 20.21 33.32
C ASP A 155 6.00 20.63 32.56
N GLU A 156 6.37 21.89 32.80
CA GLU A 156 7.68 22.47 32.58
C GLU A 156 8.71 21.90 33.58
N ALA A 157 10.00 22.17 33.30
CA ALA A 157 11.18 22.07 34.18
C ALA A 157 11.87 20.70 34.31
N CYS A 158 12.99 20.51 33.59
CA CYS A 158 14.37 20.78 34.06
C CYS A 158 15.36 20.43 32.93
#